data_AF-A0A8D8Y2U3-F1
#
_entry.id   AF-A0A8D8Y2U3-F1
#
_cell.length_a   1.000
_cell.length_b   1.000
_cell.length_c   1.000
_cell.angle_alpha   90.00
_cell.angle_beta   90.00
_cell.angle_gamma   90.00
#
_symmetry.space_group_name_H-M   'P 1'
#
loop_
_entity.id
_entity.type
_entity.pdbx_description
1 polymer ?
#
loop_
_entity_poly.entity_id
_entity_poly.type
_entity_poly.pdbx_seq_one_letter_code
_entity_poly.pdbx_strand_id
1 'polypeptide(L)'
;MRKIKQLEEQTHQLQKQVATHKQEEEALLNEMEVTGQAFEDMQEQNSRLLQQLREKDDANFKLMTERIKSNQLHKLAREEKDTLREQVQALSLQIEAMHTAIRKLEEKERFLQTVLTNAEKELHLRNQAMDLNKRKAIESAQSAADLKLHLEKYHAQMKEAQQVVAEKTSSLEAEAYKTKRLQEEIAQLRRKTERMKKIEQAGTLDEVMLEEIREYKETLTCPSCKVKRKDAVLTKCFHVFCWDCLRTRYETRQRKCPKCNAAFGANDYHRLYLGS
;
A
#
# COMPACT_ATOMS: atom_id res chain seq x y z
N MET A 1 -153.73 31.60 100.44
CA MET A 1 -153.44 30.16 100.43
C MET A 1 -153.09 29.61 99.03
N ARG A 2 -153.97 29.67 98.01
CA ARG A 2 -153.67 29.14 96.65
C ARG A 2 -152.49 29.83 95.92
N LYS A 3 -152.40 31.16 96.02
CA LYS A 3 -151.35 31.96 95.34
C LYS A 3 -149.95 31.80 95.95
N ILE A 4 -149.88 31.52 97.26
CA ILE A 4 -148.62 31.21 97.96
C ILE A 4 -148.10 29.84 97.52
N LYS A 5 -148.95 28.82 97.49
CA LYS A 5 -148.58 27.49 96.96
C LYS A 5 -148.14 27.53 95.49
N GLN A 6 -148.82 28.30 94.64
CA GLN A 6 -148.40 28.49 93.24
C GLN A 6 -147.04 29.16 93.11
N LEU A 7 -146.74 30.17 93.94
CA LEU A 7 -145.45 30.85 93.95
C LEU A 7 -144.35 29.95 94.53
N GLU A 8 -144.63 29.16 95.57
CA GLU A 8 -143.71 28.15 96.13
C GLU A 8 -143.37 27.07 95.09
N GLU A 9 -144.36 26.59 94.36
CA GLU A 9 -144.18 25.57 93.31
C GLU A 9 -143.44 26.14 92.08
N GLN A 10 -143.71 27.40 91.71
CA GLN A 10 -142.90 28.12 90.72
C GLN A 10 -141.45 28.33 91.20
N THR A 11 -141.26 28.67 92.47
CA THR A 11 -139.91 28.87 93.05
C THR A 11 -139.14 27.56 93.05
N HIS A 12 -139.80 26.45 93.36
CA HIS A 12 -139.21 25.12 93.31
C HIS A 12 -138.88 24.67 91.89
N GLN A 13 -139.75 24.95 90.91
CA GLN A 13 -139.48 24.70 89.49
C GLN A 13 -138.31 25.55 88.97
N LEU A 14 -138.25 26.82 89.32
CA LEU A 14 -137.15 27.71 88.97
C LEU A 14 -135.84 27.28 89.63
N GLN A 15 -135.86 26.85 90.90
CA GLN A 15 -134.69 26.28 91.58
C GLN A 15 -134.20 25.01 90.89
N LYS A 16 -135.10 24.14 90.46
CA LYS A 16 -134.75 22.93 89.70
C LYS A 16 -134.14 23.29 88.34
N GLN A 17 -134.72 24.24 87.60
CA GLN A 17 -134.18 24.71 86.32
C GLN A 17 -132.79 25.35 86.47
N VAL A 18 -132.58 26.16 87.51
CA VAL A 18 -131.27 26.74 87.83
C VAL A 18 -130.25 25.65 88.17
N ALA A 19 -130.64 24.61 88.89
CA ALA A 19 -129.76 23.47 89.17
C ALA A 19 -129.39 22.69 87.90
N THR A 20 -130.36 22.42 87.01
CA THR A 20 -130.09 21.72 85.74
C THR A 20 -129.18 22.55 84.84
N HIS A 21 -129.46 23.85 84.67
CA HIS A 21 -128.62 24.73 83.85
C HIS A 21 -127.21 24.89 84.41
N LYS A 22 -127.04 24.92 85.74
CA LYS A 22 -125.69 24.91 86.35
C LYS A 22 -124.93 23.62 86.03
N GLN A 23 -125.61 22.48 86.06
CA GLN A 23 -124.98 21.20 85.72
C GLN A 23 -124.64 21.10 84.22
N GLU A 24 -125.51 21.61 83.35
CA GLU A 24 -125.24 21.72 81.90
C GLU A 24 -124.08 22.68 81.61
N GLU A 25 -124.03 23.83 82.28
CA GLU A 25 -122.92 24.80 82.19
C GLU A 25 -121.60 24.16 82.63
N GLU A 26 -121.58 23.44 83.76
CA GLU A 26 -120.40 22.74 84.26
C GLU A 26 -119.95 21.62 83.32
N ALA A 27 -120.89 20.87 82.72
CA ALA A 27 -120.57 19.87 81.70
C ALA A 27 -119.96 20.50 80.43
N LEU A 28 -120.53 21.62 79.97
CA LEU A 28 -120.00 22.36 78.81
C LEU A 28 -118.62 22.97 79.10
N LEU A 29 -118.38 23.47 80.31
CA LEU A 29 -117.07 23.95 80.74
C LEU A 29 -116.03 22.81 80.70
N ASN A 30 -116.39 21.62 81.20
CA ASN A 30 -115.52 20.44 81.15
C ASN A 30 -115.24 19.99 79.70
N GLU A 31 -116.25 19.97 78.82
CA GLU A 31 -116.05 19.63 77.40
C GLU A 31 -115.18 20.67 76.68
N MET A 32 -115.33 21.95 77.02
CA MET A 32 -114.50 23.03 76.50
C MET A 32 -113.05 22.89 76.97
N GLU A 33 -112.80 22.53 78.23
CA GLU A 33 -111.46 22.27 78.76
C GLU A 33 -110.79 21.07 78.07
N VAL A 34 -111.51 19.94 77.91
CA VAL A 34 -111.00 18.75 77.20
C VAL A 34 -110.69 19.06 75.73
N THR A 35 -111.59 19.79 75.05
CA THR A 35 -111.38 20.18 73.65
C THR A 35 -110.23 21.17 73.51
N GLY A 36 -110.09 22.10 74.46
CA GLY A 36 -108.97 23.04 74.55
C GLY A 36 -107.64 22.31 74.68
N GLN A 37 -107.53 21.35 75.61
CA GLN A 37 -106.32 20.55 75.79
C GLN A 37 -105.97 19.74 74.54
N ALA A 38 -106.96 19.08 73.91
CA ALA A 38 -106.72 18.32 72.68
C ALA A 38 -106.25 19.21 71.52
N PHE A 39 -106.74 20.45 71.46
CA PHE A 39 -106.29 21.43 70.47
C PHE A 39 -104.86 21.91 70.75
N GLU A 40 -104.52 22.20 72.01
CA GLU A 40 -103.17 22.57 72.43
C GLU A 40 -102.16 21.45 72.13
N ASP A 41 -102.49 20.21 72.47
CA ASP A 41 -101.66 19.02 72.19
C ASP A 41 -101.43 18.85 70.68
N MET A 42 -102.47 19.02 69.87
CA MET A 42 -102.36 18.93 68.41
C MET A 42 -101.54 20.09 67.83
N GLN A 43 -101.67 21.30 68.39
CA GLN A 43 -100.86 22.45 67.98
C GLN A 43 -99.38 22.23 68.32
N GLU A 44 -99.08 21.68 69.50
CA GLU A 44 -97.73 21.33 69.90
C GLU A 44 -97.16 20.22 69.00
N GLN A 45 -97.95 19.19 68.70
CA GLN A 45 -97.56 18.12 67.77
C GLN A 45 -97.26 18.67 66.37
N ASN A 46 -98.11 19.56 65.84
CA ASN A 46 -97.88 20.20 64.55
C ASN A 46 -96.60 21.05 64.55
N SER A 47 -96.34 21.78 65.63
CA SER A 47 -95.08 22.53 65.80
C SER A 47 -93.86 21.61 65.76
N ARG A 48 -93.90 20.49 66.51
CA ARG A 48 -92.83 19.48 66.51
C ARG A 48 -92.62 18.85 65.12
N LEU A 49 -93.70 18.50 64.41
CA LEU A 49 -93.62 17.95 63.06
C LEU A 49 -93.02 18.93 62.06
N LEU A 50 -93.41 20.21 62.13
CA LEU A 50 -92.83 21.27 61.30
C LEU A 50 -91.33 21.46 61.58
N GLN A 51 -90.92 21.40 62.85
CA GLN A 51 -89.50 21.46 63.21
C GLN A 51 -88.72 20.26 62.65
N GLN A 52 -89.25 19.03 62.80
CA GLN A 52 -88.62 17.83 62.24
C GLN A 52 -88.50 17.88 60.72
N LEU A 53 -89.50 18.45 60.03
CA LEU A 53 -89.45 18.61 58.58
C LEU A 53 -88.30 19.53 58.18
N ARG A 54 -88.15 20.68 58.86
CA ARG A 54 -87.06 21.63 58.63
C ARG A 54 -85.69 21.00 58.90
N GLU A 55 -85.54 20.28 60.00
CA GLU A 55 -84.28 19.60 60.34
C GLU A 55 -83.91 18.54 59.30
N LYS A 56 -84.90 17.79 58.78
CA LYS A 56 -84.70 16.83 57.68
C LYS A 56 -84.30 17.51 56.38
N ASP A 57 -84.91 18.64 56.04
CA ASP A 57 -84.57 19.41 54.84
C ASP A 57 -83.14 19.98 54.93
N ASP A 58 -82.75 20.50 56.09
CA ASP A 58 -81.38 20.97 56.35
C ASP A 58 -80.35 19.84 56.25
N ALA A 59 -80.67 18.66 56.80
CA ALA A 59 -79.83 17.47 56.68
C ALA A 59 -79.71 17.00 55.22
N ASN A 60 -80.82 16.97 54.48
CA ASN A 60 -80.83 16.61 53.06
C ASN A 60 -80.00 17.59 52.22
N PHE A 61 -80.08 18.89 52.50
CA PHE A 61 -79.30 19.90 51.80
C PHE A 61 -77.79 19.73 52.03
N LYS A 62 -77.38 19.42 53.28
CA LYS A 62 -75.99 19.09 53.63
C LYS A 62 -75.51 17.85 52.88
N LEU A 63 -76.28 16.76 52.90
CA LEU A 63 -75.93 15.52 52.20
C LEU A 63 -75.83 15.71 50.69
N MET A 64 -76.74 16.48 50.09
CA MET A 64 -76.68 16.81 48.66
C MET A 64 -75.41 17.58 48.32
N THR A 65 -75.04 18.54 49.15
CA THR A 65 -73.81 19.34 48.99
C THR A 65 -72.56 18.47 49.10
N GLU A 66 -72.49 17.60 50.10
CA GLU A 66 -71.38 16.64 50.26
C GLU A 66 -71.30 15.66 49.09
N ARG A 67 -72.44 15.17 48.59
CA ARG A 67 -72.49 14.31 47.41
C ARG A 67 -71.92 15.00 46.17
N ILE A 68 -72.26 16.27 45.95
CA ILE A 68 -71.72 17.05 44.82
C ILE A 68 -70.21 17.21 44.97
N LYS A 69 -69.72 17.58 46.15
CA LYS A 69 -68.27 17.73 46.43
C LYS A 69 -67.53 16.41 46.23
N SER A 70 -68.05 15.31 46.76
CA SER A 70 -67.47 13.97 46.62
C SER A 70 -67.40 13.55 45.15
N ASN A 71 -68.46 13.76 44.37
CA ASN A 71 -68.45 13.46 42.93
C ASN A 71 -67.41 14.28 42.17
N GLN A 72 -67.24 15.56 42.52
CA GLN A 72 -66.25 16.42 41.88
C GLN A 72 -64.81 16.02 42.24
N LEU A 73 -64.56 15.67 43.50
CA LEU A 73 -63.27 15.11 43.93
C LEU A 73 -62.97 13.78 43.23
N HIS A 74 -63.96 12.89 43.12
CA HIS A 74 -63.80 11.63 42.40
C HIS A 74 -63.48 11.82 40.92
N LYS A 75 -64.11 12.82 40.27
CA LYS A 75 -63.80 13.17 38.89
C LYS A 75 -62.35 13.64 38.74
N LEU A 76 -61.92 14.58 39.57
CA LEU A 76 -60.54 15.11 39.55
C LEU A 76 -59.51 14.01 39.81
N ALA A 77 -59.73 13.17 40.82
CA ALA A 77 -58.85 12.05 41.13
C ALA A 77 -58.74 11.04 39.98
N ARG A 78 -59.83 10.84 39.22
CA ARG A 78 -59.82 9.98 38.03
C ARG A 78 -59.00 10.60 36.89
N GLU A 79 -59.19 11.89 36.62
CA GLU A 79 -58.43 12.64 35.62
C GLU A 79 -56.92 12.66 35.95
N GLU A 80 -56.57 12.86 37.22
CA GLU A 80 -55.18 12.82 37.68
C GLU A 80 -54.58 11.41 37.52
N LYS A 81 -55.32 10.36 37.90
CA LYS A 81 -54.88 8.98 37.72
C LYS A 81 -54.65 8.64 36.25
N ASP A 82 -55.54 9.07 35.36
CA ASP A 82 -55.41 8.79 33.93
C ASP A 82 -54.22 9.57 33.33
N THR A 83 -54.00 10.81 33.76
CA THR A 83 -52.80 11.60 33.40
C THR A 83 -51.50 10.92 33.87
N LEU A 84 -51.45 10.43 35.11
CA LEU A 84 -50.29 9.71 35.65
C LEU A 84 -50.02 8.41 34.88
N ARG A 85 -51.07 7.69 34.44
CA ARG A 85 -50.93 6.49 33.62
C ARG A 85 -50.31 6.80 32.27
N GLU A 86 -50.74 7.88 31.62
CA GLU A 86 -50.16 8.33 30.35
C GLU A 86 -48.68 8.70 30.51
N GLN A 87 -48.32 9.40 31.60
CA GLN A 87 -46.93 9.72 31.91
C GLN A 87 -46.07 8.46 32.13
N VAL A 88 -46.56 7.48 32.88
CA VAL A 88 -45.86 6.21 33.10
C VAL A 88 -45.67 5.45 31.79
N GLN A 89 -46.67 5.43 30.91
CA GLN A 89 -46.55 4.81 29.59
C GLN A 89 -45.52 5.52 28.72
N ALA A 90 -45.55 6.85 28.68
CA ALA A 90 -44.59 7.66 27.92
C ALA A 90 -43.14 7.43 28.41
N LEU A 91 -42.94 7.41 29.74
CA LEU A 91 -41.63 7.12 30.34
C LEU A 91 -41.17 5.68 30.03
N SER A 92 -42.08 4.71 30.05
CA SER A 92 -41.75 3.32 29.73
C SER A 92 -41.28 3.18 28.27
N LEU A 93 -41.99 3.81 27.33
CA LEU A 93 -41.58 3.84 25.91
C LEU A 93 -40.23 4.55 25.72
N GLN A 94 -39.98 5.64 26.47
CA GLN A 94 -38.71 6.34 26.43
C GLN A 94 -37.56 5.46 26.95
N ILE A 95 -37.77 4.72 28.03
CA ILE A 95 -36.80 3.77 28.58
C ILE A 95 -36.48 2.65 27.57
N GLU A 96 -37.49 2.08 26.91
CA GLU A 96 -37.28 1.06 25.87
C GLU A 96 -36.48 1.59 24.67
N ALA A 97 -36.77 2.82 24.24
CA ALA A 97 -36.00 3.49 23.20
C ALA A 97 -34.53 3.71 23.62
N MET A 98 -34.30 4.14 24.86
CA MET A 98 -32.95 4.32 25.41
C MET A 98 -32.19 2.99 25.51
N HIS A 99 -32.81 1.91 25.99
CA HIS A 99 -32.20 0.58 26.00
C HIS A 99 -31.81 0.10 24.60
N THR A 100 -32.62 0.42 23.58
CA THR A 100 -32.30 0.08 22.19
C THR A 100 -31.12 0.89 21.66
N ALA A 101 -31.04 2.18 22.03
CA ALA A 101 -29.90 3.02 21.68
C ALA A 101 -28.60 2.55 22.35
N ILE A 102 -28.65 2.19 23.64
CA ILE A 102 -27.51 1.64 24.40
C ILE A 102 -26.98 0.38 23.71
N ARG A 103 -27.85 -0.59 23.38
CA ARG A 103 -27.43 -1.82 22.69
C ARG A 103 -26.70 -1.54 21.37
N LYS A 104 -27.20 -0.61 20.56
CA LYS A 104 -26.53 -0.20 19.31
C LYS A 104 -25.17 0.45 19.56
N LEU A 105 -25.03 1.23 20.64
CA LEU A 105 -23.75 1.85 21.01
C LEU A 105 -22.75 0.80 21.49
N GLU A 106 -23.17 -0.18 22.30
CA GLU A 106 -22.34 -1.30 22.75
C GLU A 106 -21.85 -2.16 21.58
N GLU A 107 -22.72 -2.47 20.61
CA GLU A 107 -22.33 -3.18 19.38
C GLU A 107 -21.29 -2.39 18.57
N LYS A 108 -21.49 -1.08 18.44
CA LYS A 108 -20.54 -0.20 17.75
C LYS A 108 -19.20 -0.13 18.48
N GLU A 109 -19.21 -0.07 19.81
CA GLU A 109 -17.99 -0.09 20.62
C GLU A 109 -17.20 -1.38 20.41
N ARG A 110 -17.86 -2.55 20.48
CA ARG A 110 -17.23 -3.86 20.23
C ARG A 110 -16.63 -3.93 18.82
N PHE A 111 -17.35 -3.41 17.83
CA PHE A 111 -16.84 -3.34 16.46
C PHE A 111 -15.59 -2.46 16.37
N LEU A 112 -15.62 -1.25 16.95
CA LEU A 112 -14.49 -0.33 16.94
C LEU A 112 -13.26 -0.89 17.69
N GLN A 113 -13.47 -1.57 18.82
CA GLN A 113 -12.39 -2.26 19.54
C GLN A 113 -11.73 -3.33 18.65
N THR A 114 -12.53 -4.10 17.91
CA THR A 114 -12.02 -5.12 16.97
C THR A 114 -11.19 -4.48 15.85
N VAL A 115 -11.68 -3.38 15.26
CA VAL A 115 -10.95 -2.64 14.22
C VAL A 115 -9.63 -2.09 14.77
N LEU A 116 -9.64 -1.52 15.97
CA LEU A 116 -8.45 -0.98 16.61
C LEU A 116 -7.40 -2.07 16.82
N THR A 117 -7.77 -3.21 17.40
CA THR A 117 -6.85 -4.34 17.60
C THR A 117 -6.26 -4.85 16.28
N ASN A 118 -7.05 -4.86 15.19
CA ASN A 118 -6.54 -5.24 13.87
C ASN A 118 -5.56 -4.22 13.31
N ALA A 119 -5.86 -2.92 13.43
CA ALA A 119 -4.97 -1.85 13.01
C ALA A 119 -3.65 -1.85 13.78
N GLU A 120 -3.69 -2.12 15.10
CA GLU A 120 -2.48 -2.25 15.94
C GLU A 120 -1.60 -3.43 15.49
N LYS A 121 -2.21 -4.58 15.15
CA LYS A 121 -1.48 -5.74 14.59
C LYS A 121 -0.84 -5.42 13.25
N GLU A 122 -1.57 -4.74 12.35
CA GLU A 122 -1.04 -4.35 11.05
C GLU A 122 0.11 -3.36 11.20
N LEU A 123 -0.03 -2.36 12.07
CA LEU A 123 1.03 -1.40 12.38
C LEU A 123 2.29 -2.10 12.91
N HIS A 124 2.11 -3.09 13.80
CA HIS A 124 3.24 -3.87 14.32
C HIS A 124 3.97 -4.63 13.21
N LEU A 125 3.25 -5.32 12.33
CA LEU A 125 3.83 -6.04 11.18
C LEU A 125 4.53 -5.08 10.21
N ARG A 126 3.95 -3.89 9.97
CA ARG A 126 4.56 -2.84 9.14
C ARG A 126 5.86 -2.32 9.73
N ASN A 127 5.91 -2.10 11.04
CA ASN A 127 7.14 -1.68 11.72
C ASN A 127 8.23 -2.75 11.64
N GLN A 128 7.89 -4.01 11.89
CA GLN A 128 8.84 -5.12 11.75
C GLN A 128 9.41 -5.22 10.32
N ALA A 129 8.55 -5.10 9.30
CA ALA A 129 8.98 -5.11 7.91
C ALA A 129 9.87 -3.90 7.56
N MET A 130 9.55 -2.73 8.10
CA MET A 130 10.36 -1.51 7.93
C MET A 130 11.76 -1.68 8.54
N ASP A 131 11.84 -2.20 9.77
CA ASP A 131 13.12 -2.45 10.44
C ASP A 131 13.98 -3.46 9.69
N LEU A 132 13.38 -4.54 9.18
CA LEU A 132 14.08 -5.52 8.34
C LEU A 132 14.63 -4.88 7.07
N ASN A 133 13.82 -4.08 6.37
CA ASN A 133 14.24 -3.40 5.15
C ASN A 133 15.34 -2.38 5.43
N LYS A 134 15.27 -1.67 6.56
CA LYS A 134 16.32 -0.74 6.99
C LYS A 134 17.64 -1.47 7.23
N ARG A 135 17.63 -2.62 7.90
CA ARG A 135 18.84 -3.45 8.10
C ARG A 135 19.43 -3.90 6.76
N LYS A 136 18.60 -4.46 5.87
CA LYS A 136 19.05 -4.88 4.52
C LYS A 136 19.61 -3.72 3.70
N ALA A 137 19.03 -2.54 3.80
CA ALA A 137 19.54 -1.35 3.11
C ALA A 137 20.93 -0.96 3.62
N ILE A 138 21.16 -1.02 4.94
CA ILE A 138 22.47 -0.75 5.54
C ILE A 138 23.50 -1.80 5.09
N GLU A 139 23.17 -3.09 5.16
CA GLU A 139 24.04 -4.18 4.73
C GLU A 139 24.40 -4.07 3.24
N SER A 140 23.41 -3.76 2.40
CA SER A 140 23.62 -3.54 0.96
C SER A 140 24.50 -2.32 0.69
N ALA A 141 24.34 -1.24 1.44
CA ALA A 141 25.17 -0.04 1.31
C ALA A 141 26.63 -0.32 1.74
N GLN A 142 26.83 -1.08 2.81
CA GLN A 142 28.16 -1.52 3.25
C GLN A 142 28.82 -2.41 2.20
N SER A 143 28.11 -3.43 1.70
CA SER A 143 28.63 -4.32 0.65
C SER A 143 28.99 -3.56 -0.63
N ALA A 144 28.18 -2.58 -1.04
CA ALA A 144 28.49 -1.73 -2.19
C ALA A 144 29.74 -0.86 -1.96
N ALA A 145 29.93 -0.34 -0.75
CA ALA A 145 31.12 0.43 -0.39
C ALA A 145 32.39 -0.45 -0.41
N ASP A 146 32.32 -1.66 0.14
CA ASP A 146 33.45 -2.62 0.14
C ASP A 146 33.82 -3.04 -1.29
N LEU A 147 32.83 -3.36 -2.12
CA LEU A 147 33.05 -3.68 -3.53
C LEU A 147 33.70 -2.52 -4.29
N LYS A 148 33.29 -1.29 -4.00
CA LYS A 148 33.89 -0.09 -4.60
C LYS A 148 35.36 0.06 -4.19
N LEU A 149 35.69 -0.14 -2.92
CA LEU A 149 37.08 -0.12 -2.45
C LEU A 149 37.92 -1.21 -3.12
N HIS A 150 37.38 -2.42 -3.27
CA HIS A 150 38.04 -3.49 -4.01
C HIS A 150 38.27 -3.12 -5.48
N LEU A 151 37.26 -2.56 -6.15
CA LEU A 151 37.38 -2.11 -7.53
C LEU A 151 38.45 -1.03 -7.69
N GLU A 152 38.51 -0.04 -6.80
CA GLU A 152 39.55 0.99 -6.81
C GLU A 152 40.95 0.40 -6.62
N LYS A 153 41.10 -0.55 -5.68
CA LYS A 153 42.35 -1.28 -5.45
C LYS A 153 42.78 -2.08 -6.70
N TYR A 154 41.87 -2.84 -7.30
CA TYR A 154 42.18 -3.63 -8.49
C TYR A 154 42.48 -2.76 -9.70
N HIS A 155 41.79 -1.62 -9.86
CA HIS A 155 42.12 -0.64 -10.90
C HIS A 155 43.53 -0.05 -10.71
N ALA A 156 43.92 0.29 -9.48
CA ALA A 156 45.26 0.78 -9.19
C ALA A 156 46.33 -0.28 -9.52
N GLN A 157 46.13 -1.52 -9.08
CA GLN A 157 47.03 -2.65 -9.40
C GLN A 157 47.12 -2.90 -10.91
N MET A 158 45.99 -2.82 -11.63
CA MET A 158 45.97 -2.96 -13.07
C MET A 158 46.78 -1.86 -13.75
N LYS A 159 46.66 -0.61 -13.29
CA LYS A 159 47.41 0.53 -13.81
C LYS A 159 48.91 0.39 -13.57
N GLU A 160 49.32 -0.04 -12.38
CA GLU A 160 50.72 -0.34 -12.06
C GLU A 160 51.27 -1.46 -12.95
N ALA A 161 50.53 -2.57 -13.10
CA ALA A 161 50.92 -3.67 -13.97
C ALA A 161 51.04 -3.23 -15.43
N GLN A 162 50.10 -2.43 -15.93
CA GLN A 162 50.17 -1.84 -17.27
C GLN A 162 51.40 -0.97 -17.46
N GLN A 163 51.76 -0.14 -16.47
CA GLN A 163 52.97 0.68 -16.51
C GLN A 163 54.23 -0.18 -16.56
N VAL A 164 54.33 -1.18 -15.69
CA VAL A 164 55.48 -2.11 -15.68
C VAL A 164 55.61 -2.84 -17.01
N VAL A 165 54.50 -3.31 -17.59
CA VAL A 165 54.49 -3.94 -18.91
C VAL A 165 54.99 -2.97 -19.99
N ALA A 166 54.54 -1.72 -19.98
CA ALA A 166 54.98 -0.71 -20.94
C ALA A 166 56.49 -0.41 -20.82
N GLU A 167 57.00 -0.22 -19.59
CA GLU A 167 58.43 -0.01 -19.32
C GLU A 167 59.29 -1.19 -19.77
N LYS A 168 58.86 -2.43 -19.45
CA LYS A 168 59.55 -3.64 -19.87
C LYS A 168 59.54 -3.84 -21.38
N THR A 169 58.43 -3.51 -22.04
CA THR A 169 58.31 -3.57 -23.50
C THR A 169 59.29 -2.59 -24.15
N SER A 170 59.30 -1.34 -23.70
CA SER A 170 60.24 -0.32 -24.18
C SER A 170 61.71 -0.71 -23.96
N SER A 171 62.05 -1.24 -22.77
CA SER A 171 63.39 -1.74 -22.48
C SER A 171 63.79 -2.91 -23.40
N LEU A 172 62.87 -3.83 -23.67
CA LEU A 172 63.10 -4.96 -24.56
C LEU A 172 63.29 -4.52 -26.01
N GLU A 173 62.53 -3.53 -26.48
CA GLU A 173 62.71 -2.92 -27.80
C GLU A 173 64.08 -2.22 -27.92
N ALA A 174 64.50 -1.48 -26.90
CA ALA A 174 65.81 -0.83 -26.87
C ALA A 174 66.96 -1.85 -26.90
N GLU A 175 66.88 -2.93 -26.11
CA GLU A 175 67.87 -4.01 -26.13
C GLU A 175 67.85 -4.79 -27.45
N ALA A 176 66.68 -5.03 -28.03
CA ALA A 176 66.56 -5.64 -29.35
C ALA A 176 67.21 -4.77 -30.43
N TYR A 177 67.04 -3.45 -30.35
CA TYR A 177 67.70 -2.51 -31.26
C TYR A 177 69.23 -2.52 -31.10
N LYS A 178 69.75 -2.46 -29.87
CA LYS A 178 71.19 -2.58 -29.58
C LYS A 178 71.75 -3.91 -30.09
N THR A 179 71.03 -5.01 -29.85
CA THR A 179 71.42 -6.34 -30.31
C THR A 179 71.53 -6.38 -31.84
N LYS A 180 70.56 -5.79 -32.56
CA LYS A 180 70.64 -5.68 -34.03
C LYS A 180 71.86 -4.88 -34.48
N ARG A 181 72.17 -3.75 -33.84
CA ARG A 181 73.36 -2.93 -34.15
C ARG A 181 74.66 -3.69 -33.95
N LEU A 182 74.79 -4.39 -32.83
CA LEU A 182 75.96 -5.25 -32.55
C LEU A 182 76.05 -6.41 -33.55
N GLN A 183 74.93 -7.03 -33.94
CA GLN A 183 74.92 -8.05 -34.98
C GLN A 183 75.39 -7.51 -36.34
N GLU A 184 74.98 -6.30 -36.72
CA GLU A 184 75.47 -5.61 -37.91
C GLU A 184 76.99 -5.36 -37.85
N GLU A 185 77.51 -4.87 -36.71
CA GLU A 185 78.95 -4.67 -36.49
C GLU A 185 79.74 -5.99 -36.53
N ILE A 186 79.24 -7.05 -35.88
CA ILE A 186 79.85 -8.38 -35.93
C ILE A 186 79.90 -8.87 -37.38
N ALA A 187 78.82 -8.69 -38.15
CA ALA A 187 78.80 -9.07 -39.56
C ALA A 187 79.83 -8.28 -40.39
N GLN A 188 79.99 -6.97 -40.14
CA GLN A 188 81.01 -6.15 -40.78
C GLN A 188 82.43 -6.58 -40.41
N LEU A 189 82.70 -6.81 -39.13
CA LEU A 189 84.00 -7.27 -38.65
C LEU A 189 84.34 -8.64 -39.22
N ARG A 190 83.39 -9.59 -39.22
CA ARG A 190 83.57 -10.91 -39.86
C ARG A 190 83.94 -10.78 -41.33
N ARG A 191 83.26 -9.92 -42.11
CA ARG A 191 83.61 -9.65 -43.52
C ARG A 191 85.04 -9.10 -43.67
N LYS A 192 85.48 -8.22 -42.77
CA LYS A 192 86.86 -7.69 -42.75
C LYS A 192 87.87 -8.79 -42.41
N THR A 193 87.61 -9.62 -41.40
CA THR A 193 88.48 -10.74 -41.02
C THR A 193 88.58 -11.77 -42.14
N GLU A 194 87.48 -12.09 -42.82
CA GLU A 194 87.47 -13.00 -43.97
C GLU A 194 88.31 -12.46 -45.13
N ARG A 195 88.24 -11.16 -45.41
CA ARG A 195 89.10 -10.49 -46.40
C ARG A 195 90.58 -10.58 -46.03
N MET A 196 90.93 -10.28 -44.78
CA MET A 196 92.30 -10.36 -44.30
C MET A 196 92.86 -11.79 -44.37
N LYS A 197 92.06 -12.80 -44.00
CA LYS A 197 92.46 -14.22 -44.12
C LYS A 197 92.67 -14.66 -45.57
N LYS A 198 91.85 -14.20 -46.51
CA LYS A 198 92.04 -14.47 -47.94
C LYS A 198 93.31 -13.81 -48.48
N ILE A 199 93.67 -12.62 -47.98
CA ILE A 199 94.92 -11.93 -48.32
C ILE A 199 96.13 -12.66 -47.73
N GLU A 200 96.01 -13.23 -46.53
CA GLU A 200 97.08 -14.01 -45.88
C GLU A 200 97.31 -15.39 -46.51
N GLN A 201 96.28 -16.00 -47.10
CA GLN A 201 96.35 -17.35 -47.69
C GLN A 201 96.82 -17.39 -49.15
N ALA A 202 96.88 -16.26 -49.86
CA ALA A 202 97.27 -16.21 -51.27
C ALA A 202 98.73 -15.77 -51.44
N GLY A 203 99.62 -16.73 -51.71
CA GLY A 203 101.07 -16.54 -51.79
C GLY A 203 101.60 -15.87 -53.05
N THR A 204 100.80 -15.68 -54.12
CA THR A 204 101.17 -14.86 -55.29
C THR A 204 99.94 -14.26 -56.00
N LEU A 205 100.10 -13.04 -56.55
CA LEU A 205 99.05 -12.26 -57.22
C LEU A 205 98.53 -12.94 -58.52
N ASP A 206 99.37 -13.74 -59.18
CA ASP A 206 99.03 -14.40 -60.45
C ASP A 206 98.05 -15.56 -60.29
N GLU A 207 98.08 -16.31 -59.18
CA GLU A 207 97.13 -17.40 -58.93
C GLU A 207 95.72 -16.88 -58.63
N VAL A 208 95.62 -15.75 -57.90
CA VAL A 208 94.35 -15.08 -57.62
C VAL A 208 93.72 -14.57 -58.91
N MET A 209 94.51 -13.96 -59.80
CA MET A 209 94.01 -13.45 -61.07
C MET A 209 93.58 -14.58 -62.02
N LEU A 210 94.27 -15.72 -62.01
CA LEU A 210 93.88 -16.91 -62.79
C LEU A 210 92.61 -17.58 -62.27
N GLU A 211 92.40 -17.61 -60.95
CA GLU A 211 91.16 -18.14 -60.36
C GLU A 211 89.97 -17.20 -60.62
N GLU A 212 90.14 -15.88 -60.50
CA GLU A 212 89.10 -14.90 -60.85
C GLU A 212 88.72 -14.99 -62.33
N ILE A 213 89.70 -15.13 -63.24
CA ILE A 213 89.43 -15.35 -64.68
C ILE A 213 88.63 -16.64 -64.90
N ARG A 214 88.89 -17.69 -64.12
CA ARG A 214 88.16 -18.97 -64.19
C ARG A 214 86.71 -18.82 -63.72
N GLU A 215 86.49 -18.18 -62.56
CA GLU A 215 85.15 -17.90 -62.02
C GLU A 215 84.32 -17.01 -62.96
N TYR A 216 84.94 -15.97 -63.55
CA TYR A 216 84.27 -15.13 -64.54
C TYR A 216 83.93 -15.90 -65.82
N LYS A 217 84.83 -16.76 -66.31
CA LYS A 217 84.55 -17.64 -67.45
C LYS A 217 83.39 -18.60 -67.15
N GLU A 218 83.34 -19.20 -65.97
CA GLU A 218 82.24 -20.10 -65.58
C GLU A 218 80.91 -19.34 -65.46
N THR A 219 80.91 -18.17 -64.83
CA THR A 219 79.72 -17.33 -64.68
C THR A 219 79.15 -16.87 -66.02
N LEU A 220 80.00 -16.61 -67.01
CA LEU A 220 79.60 -16.21 -68.36
C LEU A 220 79.26 -17.39 -69.28
N THR A 221 79.51 -18.63 -68.85
CA THR A 221 79.23 -19.83 -69.65
C THR A 221 77.79 -20.30 -69.44
N CYS A 222 77.12 -20.69 -70.53
CA CYS A 222 75.74 -21.15 -70.49
C CYS A 222 75.63 -22.41 -69.61
N PRO A 223 74.78 -22.39 -68.56
CA PRO A 223 74.67 -23.53 -67.66
C PRO A 223 74.02 -24.76 -68.30
N SER A 224 73.36 -24.60 -69.46
CA SER A 224 72.68 -25.71 -70.15
C SER A 224 73.62 -26.53 -71.02
N CYS A 225 74.58 -25.92 -71.73
CA CYS A 225 75.56 -26.67 -72.53
C CYS A 225 76.96 -26.69 -71.91
N LYS A 226 77.25 -25.80 -70.95
CA LYS A 226 78.57 -25.59 -70.35
C LYS A 226 79.71 -25.32 -71.33
N VAL A 227 79.38 -24.96 -72.58
CA VAL A 227 80.35 -24.76 -73.67
C VAL A 227 80.26 -23.35 -74.23
N LYS A 228 79.06 -22.88 -74.58
CA LYS A 228 78.87 -21.56 -75.20
C LYS A 228 78.66 -20.47 -74.15
N ARG A 229 79.10 -19.24 -74.43
CA ARG A 229 78.79 -18.08 -73.58
C ARG A 229 77.29 -17.80 -73.54
N LYS A 230 76.85 -17.17 -72.45
CA LYS A 230 75.48 -16.67 -72.26
C LYS A 230 75.22 -15.50 -73.21
N ASP A 231 74.23 -15.64 -74.08
CA ASP A 231 73.84 -14.63 -75.07
C ASP A 231 72.32 -14.62 -75.35
N ALA A 232 71.51 -15.27 -74.50
CA ALA A 232 70.05 -15.22 -74.58
C ALA A 232 69.36 -15.26 -73.20
N VAL A 233 68.27 -14.50 -73.03
CA VAL A 233 67.50 -14.38 -71.78
C VAL A 233 66.06 -14.76 -72.00
N LEU A 234 65.49 -15.45 -71.00
CA LEU A 234 64.05 -15.70 -70.91
C LEU A 234 63.36 -14.55 -70.17
N THR A 235 62.46 -13.82 -70.81
CA THR A 235 61.81 -12.64 -70.21
C THR A 235 60.82 -12.98 -69.10
N LYS A 236 60.32 -14.23 -69.07
CA LYS A 236 59.38 -14.68 -68.02
C LYS A 236 60.04 -14.94 -66.66
N CYS A 237 61.30 -15.37 -66.66
CA CYS A 237 62.00 -15.75 -65.44
C CYS A 237 63.40 -15.13 -65.30
N PHE A 238 63.79 -14.29 -66.26
CA PHE A 238 65.08 -13.59 -66.34
C PHE A 238 66.31 -14.50 -66.22
N HIS A 239 66.18 -15.78 -66.56
CA HIS A 239 67.28 -16.72 -66.59
C HIS A 239 68.01 -16.68 -67.93
N VAL A 240 69.35 -16.71 -67.87
CA VAL A 240 70.24 -16.46 -69.00
C VAL A 240 70.98 -17.72 -69.43
N PHE A 241 70.95 -18.02 -70.73
CA PHE A 241 71.55 -19.19 -71.38
C PHE A 241 72.19 -18.78 -72.72
N CYS A 242 72.68 -19.74 -73.52
CA CYS A 242 73.05 -19.45 -74.90
C CYS A 242 71.83 -19.55 -75.83
N TRP A 243 71.84 -18.76 -76.90
CA TRP A 243 70.80 -18.69 -77.91
C TRP A 243 70.53 -20.06 -78.52
N ASP A 244 71.57 -20.83 -78.80
CA ASP A 244 71.44 -22.16 -79.38
C ASP A 244 70.70 -23.14 -78.47
N CYS A 245 70.94 -23.09 -77.15
CA CYS A 245 70.22 -23.94 -76.20
C CYS A 245 68.74 -23.56 -76.10
N LEU A 246 68.40 -22.26 -76.11
CA LEU A 246 67.01 -21.82 -76.06
C LEU A 246 66.28 -22.10 -77.38
N ARG A 247 66.93 -21.84 -78.52
CA ARG A 247 66.39 -22.13 -79.86
C ARG A 247 66.13 -23.63 -80.05
N THR A 248 67.10 -24.48 -79.73
CA THR A 248 66.96 -25.94 -79.86
C THR A 248 65.79 -26.47 -79.01
N ARG A 249 65.64 -25.97 -77.77
CA ARG A 249 64.51 -26.34 -76.90
C ARG A 249 63.17 -25.83 -77.44
N TYR A 250 63.15 -24.67 -78.07
CA TYR A 250 61.94 -24.13 -78.68
C TYR A 250 61.49 -24.96 -79.90
N GLU A 251 62.42 -25.30 -80.79
CA GLU A 251 62.20 -26.10 -82.01
C GLU A 251 61.79 -27.55 -81.67
N THR A 252 62.41 -28.16 -80.65
CA THR A 252 62.08 -29.53 -80.18
C THR A 252 60.83 -29.60 -79.29
N ARG A 253 60.05 -28.51 -79.19
CA ARG A 253 58.84 -28.39 -78.35
C ARG A 253 59.07 -28.60 -76.84
N GLN A 254 60.32 -28.59 -76.38
CA GLN A 254 60.71 -28.65 -74.95
C GLN A 254 60.75 -27.24 -74.33
N ARG A 255 59.64 -26.51 -74.44
CA ARG A 255 59.50 -25.07 -74.16
C ARG A 255 59.43 -24.70 -72.66
N LYS A 256 60.38 -25.19 -71.87
CA LYS A 256 60.53 -24.88 -70.44
C LYS A 256 61.95 -24.44 -70.10
N CYS A 257 62.07 -23.44 -69.23
CA CYS A 257 63.34 -22.91 -68.74
C CYS A 257 64.20 -24.03 -68.13
N PRO A 258 65.45 -24.23 -68.56
CA PRO A 258 66.32 -25.26 -67.99
C PRO A 258 66.59 -25.14 -66.49
N LYS A 259 66.42 -23.94 -65.91
CA LYS A 259 66.74 -23.65 -64.50
C LYS A 259 65.54 -23.70 -63.56
N CYS A 260 64.41 -23.09 -63.94
CA CYS A 260 63.22 -23.01 -63.07
C CYS A 260 61.97 -23.68 -63.66
N ASN A 261 62.09 -24.35 -64.82
CA ASN A 261 61.01 -25.06 -65.49
C ASN A 261 59.80 -24.20 -65.91
N ALA A 262 59.91 -22.88 -65.84
CA ALA A 262 58.89 -21.95 -66.33
C ALA A 262 58.69 -22.11 -67.84
N ALA A 263 57.43 -22.17 -68.29
CA ALA A 263 57.10 -22.26 -69.71
C ALA A 263 57.44 -20.94 -70.44
N PHE A 264 57.92 -21.03 -71.68
CA PHE A 264 58.24 -19.86 -72.51
C PHE A 264 57.78 -20.05 -73.96
N GLY A 265 57.25 -18.99 -74.58
CA GLY A 265 56.78 -18.96 -75.97
C GLY A 265 57.78 -18.34 -76.95
N ALA A 266 57.33 -18.12 -78.19
CA ALA A 266 58.15 -17.57 -79.29
C ALA A 266 58.70 -16.17 -78.96
N ASN A 267 57.92 -15.38 -78.23
CA ASN A 267 58.24 -14.00 -77.88
C ASN A 267 58.89 -13.86 -76.50
N ASP A 268 59.19 -14.98 -75.83
CA ASP A 268 59.66 -14.97 -74.44
C ASP A 268 61.16 -15.27 -74.30
N TYR A 269 61.90 -15.38 -75.41
CA TYR A 269 63.36 -15.50 -75.41
C TYR A 269 63.99 -14.52 -76.40
N HIS A 270 64.95 -13.74 -75.93
CA HIS A 270 65.62 -12.73 -76.74
C HIS A 270 67.14 -12.84 -76.62
N ARG A 271 67.82 -12.42 -77.68
CA ARG A 271 69.28 -12.33 -77.70
C ARG A 271 69.72 -11.18 -76.81
N LEU A 272 70.73 -11.41 -75.98
CA LEU A 272 71.42 -10.34 -75.25
C LEU A 272 72.90 -10.35 -75.63
N TYR A 273 73.53 -9.18 -75.49
CA TYR A 273 74.95 -9.04 -75.68
C TYR A 273 75.59 -8.72 -74.33
N LEU A 274 76.29 -9.69 -73.77
CA LEU A 274 77.25 -9.45 -72.69
C LEU A 274 78.54 -9.01 -73.38
N GLY A 275 79.00 -7.79 -73.12
CA GLY A 275 80.18 -7.19 -73.76
C GLY A 275 81.42 -8.10 -73.70
N SER A 276 82.33 -7.89 -74.67
CA SER A 276 83.62 -8.59 -74.77
C SER A 276 84.48 -8.40 -73.54
#